data_AF-A0A6N7QX44-F1
#
_entry.id   AF-A0A6N7QX44-F1
#
_cell.length_a   1.000
_cell.length_b   1.000
_cell.length_c   1.000
_cell.angle_alpha   90.00
_cell.angle_beta   90.00
_cell.angle_gamma   90.00
#
_symmetry.space_group_name_H-M   'P 1'
#
loop_
_entity.id
_entity.type
_entity.pdbx_description
1 polymer ?
#
loop_
_entity_poly.entity_id
_entity_poly.type
_entity_poly.pdbx_seq_one_letter_code
_entity_poly.pdbx_strand_id
1 'polypeptide(L)' 'MDIRKLEAEIRLLQSQLYELGNETNQYSIGEILELSKQLDEKIILYQKLKLRNKNK' A
#
# COMPACT_ATOMS: atom_id res chain seq x y z
N MET A 1 11.65 -8.30 -6.84
CA MET A 1 10.83 -8.45 -5.62
C MET A 1 9.74 -9.48 -5.92
N ASP A 2 9.48 -10.42 -5.01
CA ASP A 2 8.42 -11.42 -5.18
C ASP A 2 7.04 -10.74 -5.09
N ILE A 3 6.14 -11.06 -6.01
CA ILE A 3 4.79 -10.47 -6.07
C ILE A 3 3.97 -10.76 -4.81
N ARG A 4 4.19 -11.91 -4.17
CA ARG A 4 3.52 -12.30 -2.91
C ARG A 4 4.01 -11.49 -1.73
N LYS A 5 5.32 -11.18 -1.69
CA LYS A 5 5.89 -10.28 -0.66
C LYS A 5 5.32 -8.88 -0.80
N LEU A 6 5.23 -8.38 -2.04
CA LEU A 6 4.68 -7.06 -2.30
C LEU A 6 3.18 -6.98 -1.94
N GLU A 7 2.40 -8.03 -2.20
CA GLU A 7 1.00 -8.11 -1.77
C GLU A 7 0.85 -8.09 -0.24
N ALA A 8 1.70 -8.80 0.49
CA ALA A 8 1.68 -8.78 1.96
C ALA A 8 2.00 -7.38 2.51
N GLU A 9 2.98 -6.69 1.93
CA GLU A 9 3.34 -5.32 2.33
C GLU A 9 2.21 -4.31 2.04
N ILE A 10 1.50 -4.45 0.91
CA ILE A 10 0.32 -3.63 0.60
C ILE A 10 -0.76 -3.83 1.65
N ARG A 11 -1.07 -5.08 2.02
CA ARG A 11 -2.08 -5.38 3.04
C ARG A 11 -1.71 -4.84 4.42
N LEU A 12 -0.44 -4.92 4.79
CA LEU A 12 0.06 -4.38 6.05
C LEU A 12 -0.15 -2.86 6.13
N LEU A 13 0.26 -2.12 5.09
CA LEU A 13 0.09 -0.68 5.02
C LEU A 13 -1.39 -0.27 5.04
N GLN A 14 -2.27 -1.03 4.37
CA GLN A 14 -3.71 -0.81 4.43
C GLN A 14 -4.26 -0.94 5.86
N SER A 15 -3.81 -1.96 6.62
CA SER A 15 -4.23 -2.16 8.01
C SER A 15 -3.78 -0.99 8.89
N GLN A 16 -2.51 -0.60 8.78
CA GLN A 16 -1.93 0.49 9.58
C GLN A 16 -2.63 1.82 9.31
N LEU A 17 -2.94 2.12 8.04
CA LEU A 17 -3.71 3.31 7.67
C LEU A 17 -5.11 3.33 8.26
N TYR A 18 -5.77 2.18 8.28
CA TYR A 18 -7.11 2.05 8.83
C TYR A 18 -7.13 2.20 10.35
N GLU A 19 -6.16 1.62 11.04
CA GLU A 19 -5.96 1.75 12.48
C GLU A 19 -5.68 3.21 12.87
N LEU A 20 -4.68 3.83 12.26
CA LEU A 20 -4.33 5.23 12.52
C LEU A 20 -5.46 6.21 12.16
N GLY A 21 -6.15 5.98 11.04
CA GLY A 21 -7.29 6.79 10.63
C GLY A 21 -8.48 6.69 11.59
N ASN A 22 -8.74 5.50 12.16
CA ASN A 22 -9.75 5.33 13.20
C ASN A 22 -9.35 5.97 14.54
N GLU A 23 -8.08 5.87 14.93
CA GLU A 23 -7.59 6.46 16.19
C GLU A 23 -7.60 7.99 16.16
N THR A 24 -7.26 8.59 15.02
CA THR A 24 -7.13 10.05 14.89
C THR A 24 -8.37 10.74 14.31
N ASN A 25 -9.28 9.97 13.70
CA ASN A 25 -10.39 10.46 12.87
C ASN A 25 -9.93 11.42 11.75
N GLN A 26 -8.67 11.34 11.33
CA GLN A 26 -8.01 12.27 10.41
C GLN A 26 -7.22 11.52 9.34
N TYR A 27 -7.91 11.05 8.31
CA TYR A 27 -7.32 10.23 7.24
C TYR A 27 -6.31 10.96 6.32
N SER A 28 -6.14 12.29 6.45
CA SER A 28 -5.45 13.11 5.44
C SER A 28 -4.32 13.96 5.99
N ILE A 29 -3.84 13.68 7.21
CA ILE A 29 -2.87 14.55 7.90
C ILE A 29 -1.72 13.71 8.48
N GLY A 30 -0.51 14.26 8.42
CA GLY A 30 0.67 13.71 9.10
C GLY A 30 1.04 12.30 8.62
N GLU A 31 1.17 11.38 9.58
CA GLU A 31 1.66 10.01 9.38
C GLU A 31 0.76 9.18 8.44
N ILE A 32 -0.56 9.43 8.45
CA ILE A 32 -1.50 8.72 7.56
C ILE A 32 -1.30 9.13 6.11
N LEU A 33 -1.00 10.41 5.85
CA LEU A 33 -0.70 10.87 4.49
C LEU A 33 0.59 10.23 3.96
N GLU A 34 1.59 10.06 4.82
CA GLU A 34 2.87 9.42 4.45
C GLU A 34 2.71 7.93 4.18
N LEU A 35 2.01 7.20 5.06
CA LEU A 35 1.66 5.80 4.84
C LEU A 35 0.79 5.60 3.60
N SER A 36 -0.09 6.54 3.28
CA SER A 36 -0.95 6.48 2.07
C SER A 36 -0.11 6.59 0.81
N LYS A 37 0.87 7.50 0.78
CA LYS A 37 1.82 7.62 -0.35
C LYS A 37 2.64 6.35 -0.53
N GLN A 38 3.12 5.75 0.56
CA GLN A 38 3.87 4.48 0.50
C GLN A 38 3.00 3.33 -0.02
N LEU A 39 1.73 3.29 0.38
CA LEU A 39 0.77 2.31 -0.12
C LEU A 39 0.56 2.47 -1.64
N ASP A 40 0.34 3.70 -2.11
CA ASP A 40 0.15 3.99 -3.54
C ASP A 40 1.36 3.56 -4.37
N GLU A 41 2.59 3.84 -3.91
CA GLU A 41 3.81 3.41 -4.57
C GLU A 41 3.90 1.88 -4.70
N LYS A 42 3.58 1.15 -3.63
CA LYS A 42 3.58 -0.33 -3.66
C LYS A 42 2.50 -0.89 -4.57
N ILE A 43 1.30 -0.29 -4.59
CA ILE A 43 0.21 -0.69 -5.51
C ILE A 43 0.64 -0.50 -6.96
N ILE A 44 1.25 0.63 -7.31
CA ILE A 44 1.75 0.89 -8.67
C ILE A 44 2.81 -0.16 -9.06
N LEU A 45 3.73 -0.48 -8.16
CA LEU A 45 4.74 -1.52 -8.41
C LEU A 45 4.10 -2.90 -8.61
N TYR A 46 3.08 -3.24 -7.82
CA TYR A 46 2.36 -4.50 -7.93
C TYR A 46 1.64 -4.61 -9.28
N GLN A 47 0.95 -3.55 -9.69
CA GLN A 47 0.26 -3.51 -10.98
C GLN A 47 1.24 -3.68 -12.14
N LYS A 48 2.39 -3.00 -12.12
CA LYS A 48 3.46 -3.15 -13.13
C LYS A 48 4.00 -4.59 -13.20
N LEU A 49 4.25 -5.21 -12.05
CA LEU A 49 4.73 -6.60 -11.98
C LEU A 49 3.67 -7.59 -12.48
N LYS A 50 2.40 -7.38 -12.11
CA LYS A 50 1.29 -8.23 -12.56
C LYS A 50 1.08 -8.15 -14.07
N LEU A 51 1.15 -6.96 -14.66
CA LEU A 51 1.09 -6.77 -16.11
C LEU A 51 2.28 -7.45 -16.82
N ARG A 52 3.49 -7.32 -16.28
CA ARG A 52 4.68 -7.98 -16.82
C ARG A 52 4.59 -9.51 -16.79
N ASN A 53 4.01 -10.08 -15.74
CA ASN A 53 3.77 -11.52 -15.63
C ASN A 53 2.64 -12.03 -16.52
N LYS A 54 1.70 -11.16 -16.91
CA LYS A 54 0.58 -11.51 -17.82
C LYS A 54 0.99 -11.49 -19.30
N ASN A 55 2.04 -10.74 -19.63
CA ASN A 55 2.62 -10.62 -20.97
C ASN A 55 3.79 -11.60 -21.21
N LYS A 56 3.99 -12.57 -20.31
CA LYS A 56 5.00 -13.63 -20.40
C LYS A 56 4.29 -14.95 -20.63
#